data_AF-A0A8D8FRJ3-F1
#
_entry.id   AF-A0A8D8FRJ3-F1
#
_cell.length_a   1.000
_cell.length_b   1.000
_cell.length_c   1.000
_cell.angle_alpha   90.00
_cell.angle_beta   90.00
_cell.angle_gamma   90.00
#
_symmetry.space_group_name_H-M   'P 1'
#
loop_
_entity.id
_entity.type
_entity.pdbx_description
1 polymer ?
#
loop_
_entity_poly.entity_id
_entity_poly.type
_entity_poly.pdbx_seq_one_letter_code
_entity_poly.pdbx_strand_id
1 'polypeptide(L)'
;PKFLSTFHEECEKLVQRLNKDVEQGKTTSLQQLAARFTLNTICEAAMGVKLDSHTMADEYRAKIKEVVGFLVQRVMNPLLFENFTYKLLGFRARLDKSLKPIHAFTSNIIKQRRELFHANVKNLDEFSEENIYFNTNQRYALLDTLLASEARNQINEKGIREEVNTFMFRGHDTTASAFTF
;
A
#
# COMPACT_ATOMS: atom_id res chain seq x y z
N PRO A 1 11.61 -14.86 12.04
CA PRO A 1 11.14 -13.47 11.76
C PRO A 1 9.70 -13.46 11.21
N LYS A 2 8.75 -12.85 11.93
CA LYS A 2 7.30 -12.90 11.62
C LYS A 2 6.87 -12.29 10.27
N PHE A 3 7.71 -11.50 9.61
CA PHE A 3 7.44 -11.04 8.24
C PHE A 3 7.68 -12.13 7.21
N LEU A 4 8.64 -13.04 7.45
CA LEU A 4 9.02 -14.09 6.51
C LEU A 4 7.85 -15.04 6.21
N SER A 5 6.98 -15.31 7.18
CA SER A 5 5.79 -16.13 6.96
C SER A 5 4.81 -15.48 5.99
N THR A 6 4.60 -14.17 6.08
CA THR A 6 3.76 -13.43 5.12
C THR A 6 4.37 -13.48 3.71
N PHE A 7 5.69 -13.27 3.58
CA PHE A 7 6.37 -13.41 2.30
C PHE A 7 6.23 -14.83 1.72
N HIS A 8 6.38 -15.86 2.56
CA HIS A 8 6.24 -17.25 2.14
C HIS A 8 4.82 -17.53 1.62
N GLU A 9 3.79 -17.13 2.37
CA GLU A 9 2.39 -17.33 1.99
C GLU A 9 2.05 -16.63 0.66
N GLU A 10 2.51 -15.39 0.46
CA GLU A 10 2.28 -14.67 -0.80
C GLU A 10 3.11 -15.25 -1.96
N CYS A 11 4.31 -15.78 -1.71
CA CYS A 11 5.11 -16.48 -2.71
C CYS A 11 4.45 -17.79 -3.15
N GLU A 12 3.84 -18.55 -2.23
CA GLU A 12 3.07 -19.75 -2.58
C GLU A 12 1.88 -19.40 -3.48
N LYS A 13 1.11 -18.36 -3.14
CA LYS A 13 -0.01 -17.87 -3.97
C LYS A 13 0.47 -17.43 -5.36
N LEU A 14 1.64 -16.79 -5.43
CA LEU A 14 2.28 -16.38 -6.67
C LEU A 14 2.62 -17.59 -7.56
N VAL A 15 3.28 -18.60 -7.01
CA VAL A 15 3.67 -19.84 -7.74
C VAL A 15 2.44 -20.63 -8.18
N GLN A 16 1.44 -20.78 -7.31
CA GLN A 16 0.17 -21.43 -7.67
C GLN A 16 -0.51 -20.73 -8.85
N ARG A 17 -0.47 -19.39 -8.88
CA ARG A 17 -1.05 -18.63 -9.99
C ARG A 17 -0.28 -18.84 -11.30
N LEU A 18 1.04 -18.84 -11.24
CA LEU A 18 1.89 -19.11 -12.40
C LEU A 18 1.64 -20.50 -12.97
N ASN A 19 1.59 -21.53 -12.11
CA ASN A 19 1.31 -22.90 -12.54
C ASN A 19 -0.04 -22.99 -13.25
N LYS A 20 -1.08 -22.34 -12.69
CA LYS A 20 -2.41 -22.30 -13.32
C LYS A 20 -2.41 -21.60 -14.69
N ASP A 21 -1.69 -20.49 -14.82
CA ASP A 21 -1.60 -19.78 -16.10
C ASP A 21 -0.82 -20.61 -17.14
N VAL A 22 0.22 -21.35 -16.72
CA VAL A 22 0.98 -22.30 -17.57
C VAL A 22 0.11 -23.46 -18.04
N GLU A 23 -0.66 -24.09 -17.15
CA GLU A 23 -1.61 -25.16 -17.49
C GLU A 23 -2.65 -24.72 -18.52
N GLN A 24 -3.04 -23.44 -18.48
CA GLN A 24 -3.99 -22.84 -19.42
C GLN A 24 -3.35 -22.35 -20.73
N GLY A 25 -2.02 -22.50 -20.89
CA GLY A 25 -1.29 -21.96 -22.04
C GLY A 25 -1.35 -20.42 -22.13
N LYS A 26 -1.63 -19.74 -21.02
CA LYS A 26 -1.85 -18.30 -20.99
C LYS A 26 -0.54 -17.56 -20.74
N THR A 27 -0.24 -16.58 -21.59
CA THR A 27 0.88 -15.66 -21.34
C THR A 27 0.55 -14.73 -20.18
N THR A 28 1.40 -14.69 -19.17
CA THR A 28 1.24 -13.84 -17.99
C THR A 28 2.21 -12.68 -18.00
N SER A 29 1.68 -11.46 -17.80
CA SER A 29 2.51 -10.28 -17.60
C SER A 29 3.15 -10.33 -16.21
N LEU A 30 4.48 -10.50 -16.17
CA LEU A 30 5.24 -10.47 -14.91
C LEU A 30 5.02 -9.17 -14.13
N GLN A 31 4.87 -8.03 -14.82
CA GLN A 31 4.63 -6.74 -14.16
C GLN A 31 3.30 -6.71 -13.40
N GLN A 32 2.22 -7.23 -14.00
CA GLN A 32 0.91 -7.27 -13.33
C GLN A 32 0.92 -8.23 -12.14
N LEU A 33 1.66 -9.33 -12.28
CA LEU A 33 1.81 -10.34 -11.25
C LEU A 33 2.64 -9.82 -10.07
N ALA A 34 3.78 -9.20 -10.36
CA ALA A 34 4.65 -8.54 -9.38
C ALA A 34 3.90 -7.47 -8.61
N ALA A 35 3.19 -6.56 -9.31
CA ALA A 35 2.39 -5.51 -8.68
C ALA A 35 1.29 -6.04 -7.76
N ARG A 36 0.72 -7.22 -8.07
CA ARG A 36 -0.25 -7.87 -7.19
C ARG A 36 0.42 -8.47 -5.96
N PHE A 37 1.50 -9.22 -6.16
CA PHE A 37 2.26 -9.87 -5.11
C PHE A 37 2.79 -8.86 -4.09
N THR A 38 3.44 -7.78 -4.55
CA THR A 38 4.03 -6.79 -3.65
C THR A 38 2.98 -5.96 -2.93
N LEU A 39 1.84 -5.66 -3.58
CA LEU A 39 0.73 -4.96 -2.92
C LEU A 39 0.12 -5.81 -1.81
N ASN A 40 -0.18 -7.08 -2.07
CA ASN A 40 -0.67 -7.99 -1.04
C ASN A 40 0.31 -8.10 0.13
N THR A 41 1.59 -8.27 -0.19
CA THR A 41 2.65 -8.39 0.80
C THR A 41 2.74 -7.15 1.70
N ILE A 42 2.69 -5.93 1.15
CA ILE A 42 2.75 -4.72 1.99
C ILE A 42 1.48 -4.48 2.79
N CYS A 43 0.30 -4.77 2.23
CA CYS A 43 -0.97 -4.67 2.95
C CYS A 43 -0.98 -5.62 4.14
N GLU A 44 -0.51 -6.85 3.97
CA GLU A 44 -0.43 -7.76 5.09
C GLU A 44 0.69 -7.35 6.04
N ALA A 45 1.95 -7.25 5.58
CA ALA A 45 3.12 -7.04 6.42
C ALA A 45 3.08 -5.71 7.19
N ALA A 46 2.89 -4.59 6.47
CA ALA A 46 3.00 -3.24 7.03
C ALA A 46 1.66 -2.65 7.48
N MET A 47 0.55 -2.96 6.79
CA MET A 47 -0.77 -2.44 7.17
C MET A 47 -1.54 -3.39 8.10
N GLY A 48 -1.14 -4.66 8.20
CA GLY A 48 -1.77 -5.62 9.10
C GLY A 48 -3.16 -6.08 8.64
N VAL A 49 -3.46 -5.97 7.34
CA VAL A 49 -4.76 -6.36 6.76
C VAL A 49 -4.52 -7.33 5.61
N LYS A 50 -5.17 -8.51 5.65
CA LYS A 50 -5.17 -9.44 4.52
C LYS A 50 -6.16 -8.94 3.46
N LEU A 51 -5.72 -8.92 2.20
CA LEU A 51 -6.57 -8.47 1.10
C LEU A 51 -7.49 -9.61 0.62
N ASP A 52 -8.71 -9.61 1.12
CA ASP A 52 -9.73 -10.60 0.71
C ASP A 52 -10.51 -10.14 -0.53
N SER A 53 -10.65 -8.82 -0.75
CA SER A 53 -11.40 -8.25 -1.89
C SER A 53 -10.49 -7.92 -3.07
N HIS A 54 -10.56 -8.69 -4.14
CA HIS A 54 -9.76 -8.43 -5.34
C HIS A 54 -10.18 -7.15 -6.09
N THR A 55 -11.45 -6.76 -6.06
CA THR A 55 -11.97 -5.64 -6.87
C THR A 55 -11.37 -4.27 -6.50
N MET A 56 -11.36 -3.90 -5.21
CA MET A 56 -10.78 -2.61 -4.80
C MET A 56 -9.27 -2.57 -4.97
N ALA A 57 -8.57 -3.69 -4.74
CA ALA A 57 -7.13 -3.79 -4.93
C ALA A 57 -6.75 -3.68 -6.43
N ASP A 58 -7.55 -4.27 -7.32
CA ASP A 58 -7.36 -4.17 -8.77
C ASP A 58 -7.57 -2.73 -9.25
N GLU A 59 -8.61 -2.06 -8.77
CA GLU A 59 -8.87 -0.65 -9.08
C GLU A 59 -7.74 0.24 -8.55
N TYR A 60 -7.27 0.02 -7.32
CA TYR A 60 -6.13 0.74 -6.74
C TYR A 60 -4.89 0.61 -7.64
N ARG A 61 -4.51 -0.61 -8.04
CA ARG A 61 -3.33 -0.83 -8.89
C ARG A 61 -3.44 -0.14 -10.24
N ALA A 62 -4.61 -0.23 -10.88
CA ALA A 62 -4.86 0.44 -12.15
C ALA A 62 -4.71 1.97 -12.01
N LYS A 63 -5.22 2.53 -10.92
CA LYS A 63 -5.23 3.99 -10.68
C LYS A 63 -3.87 4.51 -10.24
N ILE A 64 -3.08 3.74 -9.50
CA ILE A 64 -1.68 4.06 -9.22
C ILE A 64 -0.90 4.20 -10.52
N LYS A 65 -1.06 3.27 -11.48
CA LYS A 65 -0.40 3.38 -12.78
C LYS A 65 -0.76 4.66 -13.54
N GLU A 66 -2.02 5.09 -13.50
CA GLU A 66 -2.45 6.37 -14.07
C GLU A 66 -1.79 7.57 -13.36
N VAL A 67 -1.80 7.57 -12.02
CA VAL A 67 -1.19 8.65 -11.21
C VAL A 67 0.31 8.76 -11.45
N VAL A 68 1.03 7.63 -11.49
CA VAL A 68 2.46 7.60 -11.84
C VAL A 68 2.68 8.16 -13.24
N GLY A 69 1.83 7.81 -14.21
CA GLY A 69 1.88 8.38 -15.56
C GLY A 69 1.72 9.91 -15.56
N PHE A 70 0.77 10.45 -14.80
CA PHE A 70 0.59 11.89 -14.65
C PHE A 70 1.78 12.57 -13.97
N LEU A 71 2.38 11.91 -12.97
CA LEU A 71 3.57 12.41 -12.27
C LEU A 71 4.77 12.47 -13.22
N VAL A 72 5.04 11.40 -13.96
CA VAL A 72 6.12 11.36 -14.95
C VAL A 72 5.91 12.44 -16.02
N GLN A 73 4.69 12.56 -16.57
CA GLN A 73 4.37 13.59 -17.55
C GLN A 73 4.61 15.00 -17.00
N ARG A 74 4.27 15.23 -15.72
CA ARG A 74 4.46 16.53 -15.07
C ARG A 74 5.94 16.84 -14.83
N VAL A 75 6.72 15.86 -14.38
CA VAL A 75 8.16 16.02 -14.11
C VAL A 75 8.96 16.22 -15.40
N MET A 76 8.57 15.53 -16.48
CA MET A 76 9.28 15.57 -17.76
C MET A 76 8.90 16.78 -18.64
N ASN A 77 7.85 17.53 -18.30
CA ASN A 77 7.38 18.67 -19.09
C ASN A 77 7.41 19.97 -18.26
N PRO A 78 8.38 20.86 -18.50
CA PRO A 78 8.49 22.14 -17.78
C PRO A 78 7.20 22.99 -17.81
N LEU A 79 6.41 22.93 -18.88
CA LEU A 79 5.16 23.67 -19.01
C LEU A 79 4.06 23.19 -18.05
N LEU A 80 4.15 21.94 -17.58
CA LEU A 80 3.23 21.33 -16.64
C LEU A 80 3.68 21.43 -15.18
N PHE A 81 4.90 21.94 -14.94
CA PHE A 81 5.44 22.09 -13.60
C PHE A 81 4.61 23.09 -12.79
N GLU A 82 4.30 24.24 -13.42
CA GLU A 82 3.49 25.29 -12.83
C GLU A 82 2.05 24.84 -12.52
N ASN A 83 1.61 25.13 -11.30
CA ASN A 83 0.29 24.70 -10.82
C ASN A 83 -0.85 25.34 -11.62
N PHE A 84 -0.66 26.58 -12.09
CA PHE A 84 -1.68 27.29 -12.84
C PHE A 84 -1.94 26.65 -14.21
N THR A 85 -0.90 26.40 -14.99
CA THR A 85 -1.01 25.75 -16.31
C THR A 85 -1.52 24.32 -16.18
N TYR A 86 -1.05 23.58 -15.17
CA TYR A 86 -1.51 22.21 -14.88
C TYR A 86 -3.01 22.14 -14.56
N LYS A 87 -3.53 23.15 -13.85
CA LYS A 87 -4.97 23.28 -13.57
C LYS A 87 -5.74 23.73 -14.80
N LEU A 88 -5.26 24.76 -15.50
CA LEU A 88 -5.91 25.34 -16.69
C LEU A 88 -6.11 24.31 -17.80
N LEU A 89 -5.12 23.44 -18.03
CA LEU A 89 -5.16 22.37 -19.03
C LEU A 89 -5.99 21.14 -18.56
N GLY A 90 -6.57 21.19 -17.36
CA GLY A 90 -7.45 20.14 -16.83
C GLY A 90 -6.73 18.90 -16.28
N PHE A 91 -5.40 18.86 -16.25
CA PHE A 91 -4.65 17.72 -15.70
C PHE A 91 -4.93 17.51 -14.22
N ARG A 92 -5.07 18.60 -13.45
CA ARG A 92 -5.41 18.52 -12.03
C ARG A 92 -6.72 17.75 -11.79
N ALA A 93 -7.76 18.04 -12.56
CA ALA A 93 -9.06 17.38 -12.41
C ALA A 93 -8.98 15.88 -12.75
N ARG A 94 -8.17 15.50 -13.75
CA ARG A 94 -7.92 14.09 -14.09
C ARG A 94 -7.17 13.37 -12.98
N LEU A 95 -6.12 13.99 -12.43
CA LEU A 95 -5.37 13.46 -11.29
C LEU A 95 -6.29 13.27 -10.08
N ASP A 96 -7.06 14.29 -9.71
CA ASP A 96 -7.97 14.23 -8.56
C ASP A 96 -9.03 13.12 -8.74
N LYS A 97 -9.48 12.84 -9.97
CA LYS A 97 -10.37 11.72 -10.26
C LYS A 97 -9.69 10.36 -10.02
N SER A 98 -8.44 10.20 -10.42
CA SER A 98 -7.71 8.94 -10.21
C SER A 98 -7.27 8.73 -8.76
N LEU A 99 -7.13 9.82 -7.97
CA LEU A 99 -6.84 9.74 -6.54
C LEU A 99 -8.02 9.26 -5.67
N LYS A 100 -9.27 9.47 -6.11
CA LYS A 100 -10.47 9.03 -5.35
C LYS A 100 -10.45 7.54 -4.98
N PRO A 101 -10.30 6.58 -5.92
CA PRO A 101 -10.25 5.16 -5.59
C PRO A 101 -9.02 4.78 -4.75
N ILE A 102 -7.88 5.46 -4.96
CA ILE A 102 -6.68 5.27 -4.15
C ILE A 102 -6.98 5.61 -2.68
N HIS A 103 -7.56 6.79 -2.43
CA HIS A 103 -7.94 7.21 -1.09
C HIS A 103 -9.04 6.35 -0.48
N ALA A 104 -10.00 5.88 -1.28
CA ALA A 104 -11.04 4.97 -0.80
C ALA A 104 -10.45 3.63 -0.33
N PHE A 105 -9.50 3.07 -1.08
CA PHE A 105 -8.78 1.86 -0.71
C PHE A 105 -7.97 2.05 0.57
N THR A 106 -7.18 3.12 0.67
CA THR A 106 -6.34 3.36 1.84
C THR A 106 -7.17 3.64 3.10
N SER A 107 -8.27 4.40 2.96
CA SER A 107 -9.19 4.67 4.08
C SER A 107 -9.87 3.39 4.57
N ASN A 108 -10.19 2.46 3.68
CA ASN A 108 -10.76 1.16 4.04
C ASN A 108 -9.77 0.33 4.88
N ILE A 109 -8.51 0.25 4.45
CA ILE A 109 -7.44 -0.43 5.20
C ILE A 109 -7.26 0.18 6.59
N ILE A 110 -7.20 1.51 6.68
CA ILE A 110 -7.07 2.23 7.97
C ILE A 110 -8.25 1.89 8.88
N LYS A 111 -9.47 1.93 8.36
CA LYS A 111 -10.68 1.61 9.13
C LYS A 111 -10.64 0.18 9.67
N GLN A 112 -10.41 -0.82 8.81
CA GLN A 112 -10.35 -2.22 9.22
C GLN A 112 -9.28 -2.44 10.30
N ARG A 113 -8.08 -1.88 10.10
CA ARG A 113 -7.00 -2.06 11.06
C ARG A 113 -7.28 -1.35 12.38
N ARG A 114 -7.86 -0.15 12.35
CA ARG A 114 -8.23 0.63 13.53
C ARG A 114 -9.23 -0.12 14.41
N GLU A 115 -10.25 -0.75 13.83
CA GLU A 115 -11.21 -1.58 14.57
C GLU A 115 -10.52 -2.75 15.28
N LEU A 116 -9.62 -3.47 14.58
CA LEU A 116 -8.84 -4.57 15.16
C LEU A 116 -7.86 -4.08 16.23
N PHE A 117 -7.26 -2.92 16.05
CA PHE A 117 -6.32 -2.33 17.00
C PHE A 117 -7.02 -2.02 18.31
N HIS A 118 -8.16 -1.32 18.28
CA HIS A 118 -8.92 -1.01 19.50
C HIS A 118 -9.49 -2.23 20.21
N ALA A 119 -9.80 -3.30 19.47
CA ALA A 119 -10.29 -4.55 20.08
C ALA A 119 -9.19 -5.34 20.81
N ASN A 120 -7.96 -5.33 20.28
CA ASN A 120 -6.89 -6.22 20.73
C ASN A 120 -5.83 -5.54 21.60
N VAL A 121 -5.58 -4.25 21.41
CA VAL A 121 -4.54 -3.51 22.12
C VAL A 121 -5.11 -2.93 23.42
N LYS A 122 -4.66 -3.47 24.55
CA LYS A 122 -5.03 -3.01 25.89
C LYS A 122 -3.99 -2.10 26.52
N ASN A 123 -2.71 -2.29 26.17
CA ASN A 123 -1.61 -1.48 26.69
C ASN A 123 -0.85 -0.82 25.53
N LEU A 124 -0.84 0.52 25.51
CA LEU A 124 -0.10 1.31 24.52
C LEU A 124 1.42 1.25 24.75
N ASP A 125 1.89 0.87 25.94
CA ASP A 125 3.33 0.75 26.23
C ASP A 125 3.99 -0.39 25.44
N GLU A 126 3.20 -1.34 24.91
CA GLU A 126 3.66 -2.35 23.96
C GLU A 126 4.28 -1.72 22.70
N PHE A 127 3.85 -0.50 22.34
CA PHE A 127 4.33 0.28 21.20
C PHE A 127 5.28 1.41 21.63
N SER A 128 5.95 1.29 22.77
CA SER A 128 7.07 2.16 23.12
C SER A 128 8.26 1.88 22.21
N GLU A 129 9.14 2.87 22.01
CA GLU A 129 10.36 2.67 21.21
C GLU A 129 11.20 1.52 21.77
N GLU A 130 11.37 1.46 23.10
CA GLU A 130 12.11 0.40 23.77
C GLU A 130 11.53 -0.99 23.44
N ASN A 131 10.21 -1.17 23.55
CA ASN A 131 9.58 -2.45 23.20
C ASN A 131 9.70 -2.77 21.70
N ILE A 132 9.53 -1.79 20.81
CA ILE A 132 9.66 -2.00 19.36
C ILE A 132 11.08 -2.46 18.99
N TYR A 133 12.12 -1.90 19.64
CA TYR A 133 13.51 -2.24 19.36
C TYR A 133 13.99 -3.53 20.03
N PHE A 134 13.58 -3.79 21.28
CA PHE A 134 14.10 -4.92 22.07
C PHE A 134 13.20 -6.17 22.03
N ASN A 135 11.89 -6.03 21.79
CA ASN A 135 10.96 -7.16 21.70
C ASN A 135 10.89 -7.74 20.28
N THR A 136 11.89 -8.54 19.92
CA THR A 136 11.98 -9.21 18.60
C THR A 136 10.94 -10.34 18.41
N ASN A 137 10.25 -10.74 19.47
CA ASN A 137 9.22 -11.79 19.42
C ASN A 137 7.86 -11.25 18.97
N GLN A 138 7.64 -9.93 18.97
CA GLN A 138 6.40 -9.31 18.54
C GLN A 138 6.53 -8.71 17.13
N ARG A 139 5.45 -8.80 16.35
CA ARG A 139 5.37 -8.17 15.04
C ARG A 139 4.64 -6.85 15.22
N TYR A 140 5.35 -5.75 14.99
CA TYR A 140 4.77 -4.42 14.95
C TYR A 140 4.51 -4.05 13.49
N ALA A 141 3.24 -4.06 13.07
CA ALA A 141 2.89 -3.51 11.77
C ALA A 141 3.02 -1.98 11.85
N LEU A 142 3.52 -1.36 10.78
CA LEU A 142 3.69 0.09 10.71
C LEU A 142 2.39 0.85 11.06
N LEU A 143 1.24 0.37 10.55
CA LEU A 143 -0.04 1.00 10.82
C LEU A 143 -0.44 0.91 12.31
N ASP A 144 -0.05 -0.15 13.02
CA ASP A 144 -0.29 -0.22 14.47
C ASP A 144 0.50 0.82 15.24
N THR A 145 1.75 1.08 14.83
CA THR A 145 2.58 2.13 15.40
C THR A 145 1.94 3.51 15.18
N LEU A 146 1.40 3.76 13.98
CA LEU A 146 0.69 5.01 13.67
C LEU A 146 -0.59 5.18 14.51
N LEU A 147 -1.36 4.10 14.71
CA LEU A 147 -2.57 4.12 15.54
C LEU A 147 -2.25 4.31 17.02
N ALA A 148 -1.15 3.72 17.52
CA ALA A 148 -0.66 3.97 18.86
C ALA A 148 -0.24 5.44 19.06
N SER A 149 0.42 6.05 18.07
CA SER A 149 0.76 7.48 18.08
C SER A 149 -0.47 8.38 18.02
N GLU A 150 -1.53 7.99 17.30
CA GLU A 150 -2.81 8.72 17.30
C GLU A 150 -3.46 8.67 18.68
N ALA A 151 -3.45 7.52 19.36
CA ALA A 151 -3.95 7.40 20.73
C ALA A 151 -3.16 8.26 21.73
N ARG A 152 -1.90 8.58 21.43
CA ARG A 152 -1.04 9.51 22.19
C ARG A 152 -1.16 10.98 21.72
N ASN A 153 -2.10 11.30 20.81
CA ASN A 153 -2.29 12.63 20.21
C ASN A 153 -1.06 13.18 19.47
N GLN A 154 -0.17 12.31 18.98
CA GLN A 154 1.04 12.71 18.24
C GLN A 154 0.79 12.88 16.74
N ILE A 155 -0.24 12.22 16.22
CA ILE A 155 -0.66 12.29 14.81
C ILE A 155 -2.18 12.31 14.74
N ASN A 156 -2.73 12.96 13.72
CA ASN A 156 -4.17 12.97 13.47
C ASN A 156 -4.54 12.04 12.31
N GLU A 157 -5.84 11.82 12.09
CA GLU A 157 -6.36 10.97 11.02
C GLU A 157 -5.81 11.35 9.63
N LYS A 158 -5.67 12.66 9.36
CA LYS A 158 -5.12 13.15 8.10
C LYS A 158 -3.66 12.70 7.93
N GLY A 159 -2.85 12.84 8.98
CA GLY A 159 -1.45 12.40 8.99
C GLY A 159 -1.34 10.89 8.78
N ILE A 160 -2.16 10.08 9.46
CA ILE A 160 -2.17 8.62 9.23
C ILE A 160 -2.47 8.29 7.77
N ARG A 161 -3.48 8.95 7.19
CA ARG A 161 -3.84 8.73 5.78
C ARG A 161 -2.71 9.10 4.83
N GLU A 162 -1.99 10.19 5.10
CA GLU A 162 -0.85 10.63 4.29
C GLU A 162 0.32 9.64 4.37
N GLU A 163 0.65 9.15 5.57
CA GLU A 163 1.70 8.14 5.76
C GLU A 163 1.31 6.81 5.10
N VAL A 164 0.09 6.32 5.32
CA VAL A 164 -0.40 5.06 4.72
C VAL A 164 -0.40 5.14 3.20
N ASN A 165 -0.88 6.24 2.59
CA ASN A 165 -0.80 6.44 1.15
C ASN A 165 0.65 6.36 0.65
N THR A 166 1.58 7.00 1.36
CA THR A 166 2.99 7.09 0.99
C THR A 166 3.67 5.73 1.08
N PHE A 167 3.53 5.03 2.21
CA PHE A 167 4.17 3.73 2.43
C PHE A 167 3.60 2.65 1.51
N MET A 168 2.27 2.60 1.33
CA MET A 168 1.67 1.64 0.41
C MET A 168 2.14 1.88 -1.02
N PHE A 169 2.13 3.14 -1.51
CA PHE A 169 2.64 3.44 -2.85
C PHE A 169 4.12 3.05 -3.00
N ARG A 170 4.99 3.61 -2.16
CA ARG A 170 6.45 3.41 -2.27
C ARG A 170 6.84 1.96 -2.13
N GLY A 171 6.24 1.24 -1.19
CA GLY A 171 6.68 -0.11 -0.88
C GLY A 171 6.24 -1.16 -1.89
N HIS A 172 5.09 -1.02 -2.55
CA HIS A 172 4.66 -2.02 -3.55
C HIS A 172 5.19 -1.74 -4.96
N ASP A 173 5.17 -0.48 -5.42
CA ASP A 173 5.45 -0.14 -6.82
C ASP A 173 6.94 -0.27 -7.16
N THR A 174 7.80 0.16 -6.24
CA THR A 174 9.27 0.05 -6.39
C THR A 174 9.73 -1.40 -6.34
N THR A 175 9.21 -2.19 -5.39
CA THR A 175 9.55 -3.62 -5.26
C THR A 175 8.97 -4.44 -6.40
N ALA A 176 7.79 -4.08 -6.94
CA ALA A 176 7.24 -4.73 -8.12
C ALA A 176 8.17 -4.55 -9.33
N SER A 177 8.66 -3.32 -9.53
CA SER A 177 9.62 -3.01 -10.59
C SER A 177 10.91 -3.81 -10.40
N ALA A 178 11.49 -3.79 -9.19
CA ALA A 178 12.69 -4.55 -8.86
C ALA A 178 12.53 -6.07 -9.02
N PHE A 179 11.35 -6.61 -8.75
CA PHE A 179 11.06 -8.03 -8.95
C PHE A 179 10.98 -8.42 -10.44
N THR A 180 10.64 -7.48 -11.31
CA THR A 180 10.51 -7.75 -12.76
C THR A 180 11.78 -7.57 -13.59
N PHE A 181 12.79 -6.86 -13.09
CA PHE A 181 14.07 -6.61 -13.76
C PHE A 181 15.15 -7.57 -13.27
#